data_AF-A0A7C8YWF3-F1
#
_entry.id   AF-A0A7C8YWF3-F1
#
_cell.length_a   1.000
_cell.length_b   1.000
_cell.length_c   1.000
_cell.angle_alpha   90.00
_cell.angle_beta   90.00
_cell.angle_gamma   90.00
#
_symmetry.space_group_name_H-M   'P 1'
#
loop_
_entity.id
_entity.type
_entity.pdbx_description
1 polymer ?
#
loop_
_entity_poly.entity_id
_entity_poly.type
_entity_poly.pdbx_seq_one_letter_code
_entity_poly.pdbx_strand_id
1 'polypeptide(L)'
;DVIGLTTVFGNVTMQVATRNALLMCEIAGRPDVPVAKGSPGPLKGGTPRIYDYNGSDGLGDIHLPPTKAKEIQKSAVEFLVDKVSEYPGEVSVLALGPLTNIALIYGDPDAADVVFTSGANITVVGINISTQVKLTDEDLHELRESKGRYGRLIPDMCKFYVKSDGGYGIFLNDQVGFVALVRPDLFTYKKGVVRVEIKGICEGLTLMDRGLKQSVAMHFTPPSPPPRGG
;
A
#
# COMPACT_ATOMS: atom_id res chain seq x y z
N ASP A 1 -2.68 -16.91 -6.47
CA ASP A 1 -2.19 -17.53 -5.22
C ASP A 1 -1.47 -16.48 -4.39
N VAL A 2 -1.40 -16.64 -3.07
CA VAL A 2 -0.59 -15.78 -2.19
C VAL A 2 0.72 -16.50 -1.92
N ILE A 3 1.80 -16.02 -2.57
CA ILE A 3 3.11 -16.67 -2.54
C ILE A 3 4.00 -16.20 -1.37
N GLY A 4 3.57 -15.17 -0.63
CA GLY A 4 4.27 -14.64 0.54
C GLY A 4 3.69 -13.32 1.02
N LEU A 5 4.02 -12.94 2.25
CA LEU A 5 3.72 -11.64 2.83
C LEU A 5 5.01 -10.91 3.18
N THR A 6 5.10 -9.63 2.79
CA THR A 6 6.13 -8.72 3.29
C THR A 6 5.51 -7.72 4.22
N THR A 7 6.17 -7.43 5.33
CA THR A 7 5.65 -6.47 6.31
C THR A 7 6.43 -5.16 6.27
N VAL A 8 5.76 -4.05 6.62
CA VAL A 8 6.36 -2.71 6.79
C VAL A 8 5.71 -1.98 7.98
N PHE A 9 6.37 -0.97 8.53
CA PHE A 9 5.79 -0.06 9.54
C PHE A 9 4.64 0.79 8.95
N GLY A 10 3.81 1.41 9.80
CA GLY A 10 2.82 2.41 9.37
C GLY A 10 1.63 2.50 10.30
N ASN A 11 0.69 1.55 10.20
CA ASN A 11 -0.42 1.47 11.15
C ASN A 11 0.06 1.07 12.55
N VAL A 12 1.06 0.19 12.59
CA VAL A 12 1.73 -0.30 13.80
C VAL A 12 3.24 -0.36 13.58
N THR A 13 3.99 -0.62 14.65
CA THR A 13 5.44 -0.85 14.56
C THR A 13 5.74 -2.09 13.72
N MET A 14 6.98 -2.17 13.24
CA MET A 14 7.37 -3.27 12.38
C MET A 14 7.24 -4.64 13.08
N GLN A 15 7.59 -4.71 14.36
CA GLN A 15 7.50 -5.92 15.16
C GLN A 15 6.05 -6.41 15.27
N VAL A 16 5.11 -5.50 15.51
CA VAL A 16 3.68 -5.83 15.62
C VAL A 16 3.11 -6.24 14.26
N ALA A 17 3.46 -5.55 13.17
CA ALA A 17 3.03 -5.92 11.82
C ALA A 17 3.50 -7.33 11.43
N THR A 18 4.76 -7.71 11.70
CA THR A 18 5.26 -9.07 11.45
C THR A 18 4.54 -10.11 12.28
N ARG A 19 4.36 -9.86 13.58
CA ARG A 19 3.58 -10.75 14.47
C ARG A 19 2.15 -10.94 13.95
N ASN A 20 1.50 -9.87 13.51
CA ASN A 20 0.13 -9.91 13.01
C ASN A 20 0.03 -10.68 11.69
N ALA A 21 0.96 -10.46 10.74
CA ALA A 21 0.99 -11.21 9.49
C ALA A 21 1.12 -12.72 9.72
N LEU A 22 2.04 -13.14 10.59
CA LEU A 22 2.23 -14.54 10.98
C LEU A 22 0.96 -15.14 11.61
N LEU A 23 0.37 -14.42 12.57
CA LEU A 23 -0.86 -14.84 13.23
C LEU A 23 -2.03 -14.96 12.25
N MET A 24 -2.17 -14.00 11.32
CA MET A 24 -3.22 -14.03 10.30
C MET A 24 -3.04 -15.20 9.33
N CYS A 25 -1.80 -15.58 8.97
CA CYS A 25 -1.53 -16.79 8.21
C CYS A 25 -1.97 -18.06 8.95
N GLU A 26 -1.67 -18.18 10.25
CA GLU A 26 -2.12 -19.31 11.09
C GLU A 26 -3.64 -19.37 11.17
N ILE A 27 -4.31 -18.25 11.47
CA ILE A 27 -5.78 -18.15 11.52
C ILE A 27 -6.41 -18.49 10.17
N ALA A 28 -5.76 -18.10 9.07
CA ALA A 28 -6.22 -18.36 7.73
C ALA A 28 -6.11 -19.84 7.32
N GLY A 29 -5.43 -20.68 8.12
CA GLY A 29 -5.07 -22.04 7.75
C GLY A 29 -3.99 -22.10 6.67
N ARG A 30 -3.16 -21.06 6.57
CA ARG A 30 -2.06 -20.91 5.60
C ARG A 30 -0.70 -20.66 6.29
N PRO A 31 -0.28 -21.50 7.26
CA PRO A 31 1.01 -21.35 7.92
C PRO A 31 2.20 -21.59 6.97
N ASP A 32 1.95 -22.15 5.78
CA ASP A 32 2.92 -22.36 4.71
C ASP A 32 3.36 -21.07 4.02
N VAL A 33 2.55 -19.99 4.10
CA VAL A 33 2.85 -18.73 3.44
C VAL A 33 4.02 -18.05 4.15
N PRO A 34 5.16 -17.81 3.46
CA PRO A 34 6.31 -17.20 4.09
C PRO A 34 6.04 -15.74 4.42
N VAL A 35 6.46 -15.31 5.61
CA VAL A 35 6.40 -13.91 6.04
C VAL A 35 7.83 -13.38 6.12
N ALA A 36 8.14 -12.35 5.33
CA ALA A 36 9.44 -11.69 5.29
C ALA A 36 9.36 -10.30 5.94
N LYS A 37 10.23 -10.04 6.92
CA LYS A 37 10.24 -8.79 7.66
C LYS A 37 10.93 -7.69 6.85
N GLY A 38 10.30 -6.52 6.76
CA GLY A 38 10.83 -5.38 6.01
C GLY A 38 11.50 -4.31 6.85
N SER A 39 11.60 -3.12 6.27
CA SER A 39 12.25 -1.97 6.91
C SER A 39 11.50 -1.54 8.18
N PRO A 40 12.20 -1.26 9.30
CA PRO A 40 11.59 -0.78 10.53
C PRO A 40 11.20 0.71 10.49
N GLY A 41 11.64 1.45 9.48
CA GLY A 41 11.42 2.89 9.37
C GLY A 41 11.60 3.42 7.94
N PRO A 42 11.32 4.72 7.73
CA PRO A 42 11.40 5.34 6.41
C PRO A 42 12.85 5.42 5.90
N LEU A 43 13.02 5.53 4.59
CA LEU A 43 14.34 5.58 3.94
C LEU A 43 15.21 6.75 4.42
N LYS A 44 14.60 7.93 4.60
CA LYS A 44 15.27 9.13 5.13
C LYS A 44 15.70 9.00 6.61
N GLY A 45 15.38 7.88 7.26
CA GLY A 45 15.58 7.69 8.69
C GLY A 45 14.59 8.48 9.56
N GLY A 46 14.82 8.42 10.87
CA GLY A 46 13.95 9.03 11.87
C GLY A 46 12.86 8.09 12.40
N THR A 47 12.07 8.60 13.34
CA THR A 47 11.01 7.82 13.99
C THR A 47 9.88 7.56 13.00
N PRO A 48 9.48 6.29 12.77
CA PRO A 48 8.36 5.99 11.91
C PRO A 48 7.07 6.60 12.49
N ARG A 49 6.26 7.21 11.64
CA ARG A 49 4.93 7.67 12.04
C ARG A 49 4.02 6.47 12.19
N ILE A 50 3.46 6.30 13.38
CA ILE A 50 2.49 5.25 13.71
C ILE A 50 1.12 5.89 13.87
N TYR A 51 0.13 5.39 13.13
CA TYR A 51 -1.21 6.00 13.11
C TYR A 51 -2.19 5.41 14.14
N ASP A 52 -1.98 4.16 14.56
CA ASP A 52 -2.72 3.51 15.66
C ASP A 52 -4.26 3.61 15.56
N TYR A 53 -4.81 3.37 14.36
CA TYR A 53 -6.26 3.35 14.14
C TYR A 53 -6.94 2.07 14.68
N ASN A 54 -6.15 1.04 14.99
CA ASN A 54 -6.62 -0.34 15.19
C ASN A 54 -6.34 -0.86 16.59
N GLY A 55 -6.15 0.03 17.56
CA GLY A 55 -5.72 -0.33 18.90
C GLY A 55 -4.25 -0.76 18.93
N SER A 56 -3.77 -0.94 20.16
CA SER A 56 -2.34 -1.10 20.47
C SER A 56 -1.69 -2.31 19.80
N ASP A 57 -2.46 -3.38 19.57
CA ASP A 57 -2.01 -4.59 18.88
C ASP A 57 -2.20 -4.57 17.36
N GLY A 58 -2.84 -3.54 16.82
CA GLY A 58 -3.13 -3.37 15.39
C GLY A 58 -4.24 -4.26 14.84
N LEU A 59 -4.93 -5.04 15.67
CA LEU A 59 -5.99 -5.99 15.30
C LEU A 59 -7.28 -5.75 16.10
N GLY A 60 -7.46 -4.55 16.64
CA GLY A 60 -8.65 -4.15 17.38
C GLY A 60 -8.62 -4.57 18.85
N ASP A 61 -7.43 -4.80 19.44
CA ASP A 61 -7.23 -5.19 20.84
C ASP A 61 -8.12 -6.35 21.29
N ILE A 62 -8.39 -7.28 20.38
CA ILE A 62 -9.24 -8.45 20.64
C ILE A 62 -8.47 -9.59 21.34
N HIS A 63 -7.22 -9.34 21.73
CA HIS A 63 -6.35 -10.23 22.52
C HIS A 63 -6.23 -11.65 21.94
N LEU A 64 -5.99 -11.75 20.63
CA LEU A 64 -5.77 -13.04 19.98
C LEU A 64 -4.57 -13.78 20.58
N PRO A 65 -4.62 -15.13 20.60
CA PRO A 65 -3.51 -15.95 21.09
C PRO A 65 -2.17 -15.59 20.42
N PRO A 66 -1.05 -15.75 21.14
CA PRO A 66 0.27 -15.55 20.54
C PRO A 66 0.53 -16.61 19.46
N THR A 67 1.13 -16.19 18.35
CA THR A 67 1.60 -17.08 17.29
C THR A 67 2.94 -17.71 17.69
N LYS A 68 3.17 -18.96 17.27
CA LYS A 68 4.48 -19.63 17.39
C LYS A 68 5.25 -19.60 16.07
N ALA A 69 4.60 -19.22 14.98
CA ALA A 69 5.24 -19.05 13.69
C ALA A 69 6.36 -18.01 13.76
N LYS A 70 7.32 -18.15 12.85
CA LYS A 70 8.47 -17.26 12.72
C LYS A 70 8.54 -16.77 11.29
N GLU A 71 8.96 -15.52 11.14
CA GLU A 71 9.35 -14.98 9.84
C GLU A 71 10.51 -15.78 9.26
N ILE A 72 10.64 -15.74 7.93
CA ILE A 72 11.82 -16.28 7.26
C ILE A 72 13.03 -15.38 7.54
N GLN A 73 14.24 -15.93 7.41
CA GLN A 73 15.48 -15.18 7.64
C GLN A 73 15.73 -14.08 6.60
N LYS A 74 15.18 -14.23 5.39
CA LYS A 74 15.32 -13.23 4.33
C LYS A 74 14.56 -11.95 4.69
N SER A 75 15.15 -10.82 4.38
CA SER A 75 14.45 -9.53 4.42
C SER A 75 13.33 -9.49 3.38
N ALA A 76 12.36 -8.58 3.57
CA ALA A 76 11.30 -8.34 2.59
C ALA A 76 11.85 -7.98 1.20
N VAL A 77 12.96 -7.22 1.15
CA VAL A 77 13.58 -6.78 -0.10
C VAL A 77 14.17 -7.97 -0.85
N GLU A 78 14.99 -8.78 -0.16
CA GLU A 78 15.56 -10.01 -0.74
C GLU A 78 14.46 -10.97 -1.20
N PHE A 79 13.41 -11.15 -0.37
CA PHE A 79 12.29 -12.01 -0.71
C PHE A 79 11.53 -11.54 -1.96
N LEU A 80 11.28 -10.23 -2.09
CA LEU A 80 10.63 -9.67 -3.29
C LEU A 80 11.49 -9.84 -4.55
N VAL A 81 12.78 -9.52 -4.46
CA VAL A 81 13.72 -9.67 -5.58
C VAL A 81 13.79 -11.13 -6.04
N ASP A 82 13.91 -12.06 -5.09
CA ASP A 82 13.93 -13.49 -5.38
C ASP A 82 12.65 -13.94 -6.10
N LYS A 83 11.47 -13.57 -5.58
CA LYS A 83 10.20 -14.01 -6.16
C LYS A 83 9.91 -13.42 -7.53
N VAL A 84 10.21 -12.14 -7.74
CA VAL A 84 10.05 -11.51 -9.06
C VAL A 84 11.04 -12.11 -10.07
N SER A 85 12.25 -12.48 -9.62
CA SER A 85 13.25 -13.15 -10.48
C SER A 85 12.90 -14.60 -10.78
N GLU A 86 12.30 -15.31 -9.81
CA GLU A 86 11.86 -16.69 -9.94
C GLU A 86 10.66 -16.82 -10.89
N TYR A 87 9.77 -15.83 -10.93
CA TYR A 87 8.57 -15.81 -11.79
C TYR A 87 8.45 -14.49 -12.60
N PRO A 88 9.32 -14.25 -13.59
CA PRO A 88 9.36 -12.99 -14.32
C PRO A 88 8.05 -12.69 -15.05
N GLY A 89 7.43 -11.55 -14.75
CA GLY A 89 6.18 -11.11 -15.38
C GLY A 89 4.91 -11.80 -14.85
N GLU A 90 5.03 -12.72 -13.90
CA GLU A 90 3.90 -13.45 -13.31
C GLU A 90 3.54 -12.96 -11.90
N VAL A 91 4.47 -12.27 -11.22
CA VAL A 91 4.24 -11.74 -9.86
C VAL A 91 3.59 -10.37 -9.91
N SER A 92 2.44 -10.24 -9.22
CA SER A 92 1.85 -8.95 -8.87
C SER A 92 2.18 -8.60 -7.42
N VAL A 93 2.74 -7.41 -7.19
CA VAL A 93 3.02 -6.89 -5.84
C VAL A 93 1.89 -5.97 -5.42
N LEU A 94 1.12 -6.37 -4.39
CA LEU A 94 0.07 -5.54 -3.78
C LEU A 94 0.64 -4.81 -2.56
N ALA A 95 0.95 -3.52 -2.72
CA ALA A 95 1.50 -2.70 -1.65
C ALA A 95 0.37 -2.00 -0.85
N LEU A 96 0.17 -2.42 0.41
CA LEU A 96 -0.92 -1.94 1.29
C LEU A 96 -0.42 -1.03 2.43
N GLY A 97 0.85 -0.61 2.37
CA GLY A 97 1.46 0.26 3.37
C GLY A 97 2.54 1.14 2.74
N PRO A 98 3.39 1.79 3.55
CA PRO A 98 4.51 2.57 3.04
C PRO A 98 5.36 1.80 2.03
N LEU A 99 5.70 2.46 0.92
CA LEU A 99 6.40 1.85 -0.23
C LEU A 99 7.90 1.60 0.03
N THR A 100 8.35 1.70 1.28
CA THR A 100 9.76 1.62 1.68
C THR A 100 10.45 0.35 1.19
N ASN A 101 9.83 -0.82 1.37
CA ASN A 101 10.42 -2.08 0.93
C ASN A 101 10.61 -2.13 -0.60
N ILE A 102 9.63 -1.62 -1.35
CA ILE A 102 9.69 -1.61 -2.82
C ILE A 102 10.76 -0.62 -3.29
N ALA A 103 10.81 0.57 -2.69
CA ALA A 103 11.81 1.56 -3.02
C ALA A 103 13.25 1.13 -2.71
N LEU A 104 13.47 0.36 -1.63
CA LEU A 104 14.79 -0.21 -1.32
C LEU A 104 15.34 -1.10 -2.44
N ILE A 105 14.48 -1.73 -3.24
CA ILE A 105 14.92 -2.49 -4.43
C ILE A 105 15.62 -1.57 -5.44
N TYR A 106 15.23 -0.30 -5.50
CA TYR A 106 15.77 0.70 -6.42
C TYR A 106 16.89 1.56 -5.81
N GLY A 107 17.19 1.42 -4.52
CA GLY A 107 18.35 2.05 -3.86
C GLY A 107 18.29 3.56 -3.64
N ASP A 108 17.12 4.20 -3.80
CA ASP A 108 16.94 5.67 -3.78
C ASP A 108 16.02 6.13 -2.62
N PRO A 109 16.44 7.13 -1.80
CA PRO A 109 15.78 7.49 -0.54
C PRO A 109 14.37 8.12 -0.60
N ASP A 110 13.74 8.33 -1.75
CA ASP A 110 12.38 8.91 -1.84
C ASP A 110 11.30 7.89 -2.25
N ALA A 111 10.85 7.09 -1.28
CA ALA A 111 10.24 5.79 -1.56
C ALA A 111 9.08 5.80 -2.57
N ALA A 112 8.10 6.69 -2.40
CA ALA A 112 6.93 6.69 -3.27
C ALA A 112 7.22 7.31 -4.65
N ASP A 113 8.03 8.39 -4.71
CA ASP A 113 8.39 9.04 -5.97
C ASP A 113 9.27 8.12 -6.83
N VAL A 114 10.21 7.41 -6.20
CA VAL A 114 11.07 6.40 -6.83
C VAL A 114 10.23 5.28 -7.42
N VAL A 115 9.27 4.73 -6.66
CA VAL A 115 8.40 3.68 -7.18
C VAL A 115 7.61 4.19 -8.39
N PHE A 116 6.94 5.35 -8.30
CA PHE A 116 6.17 5.88 -9.43
C PHE A 116 6.98 6.25 -10.67
N THR A 117 8.29 6.50 -10.52
CA THR A 117 9.19 6.84 -11.63
C THR A 117 10.07 5.67 -12.11
N SER A 118 9.96 4.50 -11.48
CA SER A 118 10.77 3.30 -11.78
C SER A 118 10.54 2.67 -13.16
N GLY A 119 9.48 3.06 -13.87
CA GLY A 119 9.05 2.43 -15.12
C GLY A 119 8.27 1.12 -14.93
N ALA A 120 8.02 0.69 -13.70
CA ALA A 120 7.16 -0.46 -13.42
C ALA A 120 5.70 -0.20 -13.84
N ASN A 121 4.98 -1.26 -14.19
CA ASN A 121 3.54 -1.18 -14.48
C ASN A 121 2.75 -1.02 -13.17
N ILE A 122 2.50 0.22 -12.76
CA ILE A 122 1.91 0.55 -11.47
C ILE A 122 0.45 0.95 -11.62
N THR A 123 -0.40 0.32 -10.81
CA THR A 123 -1.79 0.75 -10.59
C THR A 123 -1.90 1.34 -9.19
N VAL A 124 -2.50 2.53 -9.09
CA VAL A 124 -2.68 3.24 -7.82
C VAL A 124 -4.14 3.31 -7.47
N VAL A 125 -4.50 2.79 -6.30
CA VAL A 125 -5.83 2.97 -5.69
C VAL A 125 -5.70 4.02 -4.60
N GLY A 126 -6.07 5.25 -4.92
CA GLY A 126 -6.00 6.38 -4.00
C GLY A 126 -7.22 6.48 -3.09
N ILE A 127 -7.08 7.31 -2.05
CA ILE A 127 -8.14 7.61 -1.08
C ILE A 127 -9.41 8.20 -1.74
N ASN A 128 -9.26 8.83 -2.90
CA ASN A 128 -10.37 9.35 -3.71
C ASN A 128 -11.31 8.24 -4.22
N ILE A 129 -10.85 7.00 -4.30
CA ILE A 129 -11.64 5.83 -4.69
C ILE A 129 -12.07 5.04 -3.45
N SER A 130 -11.14 4.72 -2.55
CA SER A 130 -11.45 3.84 -1.42
C SER A 130 -12.49 4.41 -0.46
N THR A 131 -12.55 5.74 -0.31
CA THR A 131 -13.57 6.40 0.55
C THR A 131 -14.98 6.37 -0.03
N GLN A 132 -15.16 5.89 -1.26
CA GLN A 132 -16.48 5.63 -1.83
C GLN A 132 -17.08 4.29 -1.33
N VAL A 133 -16.25 3.42 -0.76
CA VAL A 133 -16.66 2.09 -0.26
C VAL A 133 -16.60 2.10 1.26
N LYS A 134 -17.75 1.87 1.87
CA LYS A 134 -17.94 1.91 3.32
C LYS A 134 -18.48 0.58 3.82
N LEU A 135 -17.93 0.12 4.93
CA LEU A 135 -18.50 -0.94 5.74
C LEU A 135 -19.27 -0.29 6.89
N THR A 136 -20.57 -0.49 6.91
CA THR A 136 -21.50 0.08 7.89
C THR A 136 -21.70 -0.86 9.07
N ASP A 137 -22.37 -0.37 10.13
CA ASP A 137 -22.75 -1.21 11.27
C ASP A 137 -23.70 -2.34 10.86
N GLU A 138 -24.56 -2.10 9.86
CA GLU A 138 -25.46 -3.12 9.31
C GLU A 138 -24.68 -4.21 8.59
N ASP A 139 -23.67 -3.85 7.79
CA ASP A 139 -22.79 -4.82 7.13
C ASP A 139 -21.99 -5.65 8.15
N LEU A 140 -21.51 -5.01 9.23
CA LEU A 140 -20.82 -5.69 10.32
C LEU A 140 -21.73 -6.66 11.07
N HIS A 141 -23.01 -6.31 11.23
CA HIS A 141 -24.01 -7.19 11.81
C HIS A 141 -24.29 -8.38 10.89
N GLU A 142 -24.49 -8.15 9.59
CA GLU A 142 -24.70 -9.21 8.61
C GLU A 142 -23.50 -10.17 8.55
N LEU A 143 -22.27 -9.65 8.56
CA LEU A 143 -21.05 -10.45 8.62
C LEU A 143 -21.02 -11.35 9.85
N ARG A 144 -21.44 -10.82 11.01
CA ARG A 144 -21.48 -11.56 12.29
C ARG A 144 -22.51 -12.69 12.27
N GLU A 145 -23.66 -12.48 11.64
CA GLU A 145 -24.72 -13.48 11.52
C GLU A 145 -24.48 -14.47 10.37
N SER A 146 -23.51 -14.18 9.49
CA SER A 146 -23.15 -15.06 8.39
C SER A 146 -22.52 -16.39 8.87
N LYS A 147 -22.57 -17.40 7.99
CA LYS A 147 -21.85 -18.68 8.18
C LYS A 147 -20.39 -18.61 7.71
N GLY A 148 -19.87 -17.40 7.48
CA GLY A 148 -18.50 -17.18 7.02
C GLY A 148 -17.49 -17.64 8.06
N ARG A 149 -16.40 -18.26 7.61
CA ARG A 149 -15.33 -18.80 8.50
C ARG A 149 -14.80 -17.76 9.48
N TYR A 150 -14.73 -16.49 9.07
CA TYR A 150 -14.24 -15.36 9.87
C TYR A 150 -15.33 -14.35 10.21
N GLY A 151 -16.61 -14.73 10.08
CA GLY A 151 -17.76 -13.81 10.21
C GLY A 151 -17.85 -13.11 11.56
N ARG A 152 -17.35 -13.74 12.64
CA ARG A 152 -17.26 -13.10 13.97
C ARG A 152 -15.96 -12.33 14.19
N LEU A 153 -14.85 -12.86 13.66
CA LEU A 153 -13.51 -12.31 13.85
C LEU A 153 -13.37 -10.92 13.20
N ILE A 154 -13.79 -10.78 11.94
CA ILE A 154 -13.63 -9.53 11.19
C ILE A 154 -14.37 -8.37 11.90
N PRO A 155 -15.66 -8.51 12.28
CA PRO A 155 -16.33 -7.46 13.03
C PRO A 155 -15.70 -7.15 14.39
N ASP A 156 -15.13 -8.16 15.08
CA ASP A 156 -14.43 -7.92 16.33
C ASP A 156 -13.16 -7.06 16.13
N MET A 157 -12.40 -7.28 15.06
CA MET A 157 -11.22 -6.48 14.71
C MET A 157 -11.57 -5.04 14.28
N CYS A 158 -12.77 -4.84 13.73
CA CYS A 158 -13.24 -3.56 13.22
C CYS A 158 -13.75 -2.58 14.30
N LYS A 159 -13.86 -2.99 15.56
CA LYS A 159 -14.49 -2.19 16.65
C LYS A 159 -13.89 -0.80 16.86
N PHE A 160 -12.59 -0.64 16.59
CA PHE A 160 -11.89 0.64 16.78
C PHE A 160 -12.12 1.63 15.64
N TYR A 161 -12.42 1.16 14.43
CA TYR A 161 -12.73 2.04 13.29
C TYR A 161 -14.07 2.77 13.47
N VAL A 162 -15.09 2.08 14.00
CA VAL A 162 -16.43 2.66 14.21
C VAL A 162 -16.39 3.87 15.17
N LYS A 163 -15.51 3.82 16.17
CA LYS A 163 -15.34 4.92 17.14
C LYS A 163 -14.52 6.09 16.60
N SER A 164 -13.63 5.84 15.65
CA SER A 164 -12.62 6.82 15.21
C SER A 164 -13.12 7.74 14.08
N ASP A 165 -14.10 7.31 13.28
CA ASP A 165 -14.58 8.07 12.10
C ASP A 165 -15.86 8.88 12.36
N GLY A 166 -16.22 9.17 13.62
CA GLY A 166 -17.38 10.02 13.94
C GLY A 166 -18.73 9.48 13.44
N GLY A 167 -18.85 8.18 13.17
CA GLY A 167 -20.10 7.52 12.77
C GLY A 167 -20.33 7.40 11.26
N TYR A 168 -19.35 7.70 10.40
CA TYR A 168 -19.53 7.66 8.94
C TYR A 168 -19.26 6.30 8.27
N GLY A 169 -18.93 5.26 9.04
CA GLY A 169 -18.60 3.91 8.59
C GLY A 169 -17.09 3.65 8.50
N ILE A 170 -16.69 2.43 8.14
CA ILE A 170 -15.28 2.05 7.98
C ILE A 170 -14.91 2.10 6.50
N PHE A 171 -13.91 2.89 6.14
CA PHE A 171 -13.38 2.90 4.77
C PHE A 171 -12.45 1.71 4.54
N LEU A 172 -12.80 0.88 3.55
CA LEU A 172 -12.10 -0.37 3.25
C LEU A 172 -10.89 -0.16 2.32
N ASN A 173 -9.94 0.67 2.73
CA ASN A 173 -8.81 1.09 1.88
C ASN A 173 -8.06 -0.09 1.24
N ASP A 174 -7.57 -1.02 2.06
CA ASP A 174 -6.73 -2.12 1.62
C ASP A 174 -7.52 -3.15 0.80
N GLN A 175 -8.77 -3.38 1.20
CA GLN A 175 -9.66 -4.33 0.52
C GLN A 175 -10.04 -3.81 -0.86
N VAL A 176 -10.28 -2.51 -1.03
CA VAL A 176 -10.51 -1.92 -2.36
C VAL A 176 -9.26 -2.08 -3.23
N GLY A 177 -8.06 -1.93 -2.66
CA GLY A 177 -6.79 -2.24 -3.35
C GLY A 177 -6.71 -3.69 -3.83
N PHE A 178 -7.07 -4.65 -2.98
CA PHE A 178 -7.14 -6.07 -3.34
C PHE A 178 -8.17 -6.34 -4.44
N VAL A 179 -9.38 -5.77 -4.33
CA VAL A 179 -10.45 -5.94 -5.33
C VAL A 179 -10.02 -5.35 -6.68
N ALA A 180 -9.32 -4.21 -6.70
CA ALA A 180 -8.78 -3.63 -7.95
C ALA A 180 -7.75 -4.52 -8.64
N LEU A 181 -7.02 -5.36 -7.89
CA LEU A 181 -6.08 -6.32 -8.45
C LEU A 181 -6.81 -7.53 -9.07
N VAL A 182 -7.81 -8.09 -8.38
CA VAL A 182 -8.45 -9.36 -8.80
C VAL A 182 -9.71 -9.18 -9.65
N ARG A 183 -10.33 -7.99 -9.60
CA ARG A 183 -11.53 -7.59 -10.34
C ARG A 183 -11.35 -6.20 -10.94
N PRO A 184 -10.36 -6.01 -11.83
CA PRO A 184 -10.08 -4.70 -12.45
C PRO A 184 -11.25 -4.20 -13.31
N ASP A 185 -12.15 -5.08 -13.73
CA ASP A 185 -13.37 -4.75 -14.48
C ASP A 185 -14.35 -3.86 -13.69
N LEU A 186 -14.25 -3.83 -12.36
CA LEU A 186 -15.08 -2.98 -11.50
C LEU A 186 -14.57 -1.53 -11.40
N PHE A 187 -13.44 -1.21 -12.03
CA PHE A 187 -12.78 0.08 -11.91
C PHE A 187 -12.59 0.75 -13.27
N THR A 188 -12.56 2.08 -13.25
CA THR A 188 -12.13 2.89 -14.39
C THR A 188 -10.76 3.48 -14.11
N TYR A 189 -9.81 3.27 -15.03
CA TYR A 189 -8.43 3.72 -14.88
C TYR A 189 -8.12 4.91 -15.77
N LYS A 190 -7.25 5.80 -15.27
CA LYS A 190 -6.64 6.88 -16.07
C LYS A 190 -5.13 6.71 -16.04
N LYS A 191 -4.50 6.75 -17.22
CA LYS A 191 -3.04 6.77 -17.35
C LYS A 191 -2.53 8.20 -17.24
N GLY A 192 -1.40 8.38 -16.58
CA GLY A 192 -0.74 9.68 -16.43
C GLY A 192 0.53 9.55 -15.61
N VAL A 193 1.36 10.58 -15.65
CA VAL A 193 2.57 10.67 -14.83
C VAL A 193 2.16 11.00 -13.40
N VAL A 194 2.67 10.24 -12.44
CA VAL A 194 2.44 10.46 -11.01
C VAL A 194 3.76 10.80 -10.35
N ARG A 195 3.77 11.83 -9.51
CA ARG A 195 4.92 12.27 -8.70
C ARG A 195 4.49 12.45 -7.25
N VAL A 196 5.43 12.34 -6.33
CA VAL A 196 5.19 12.63 -4.91
C VAL A 196 6.05 13.81 -4.48
N GLU A 197 5.44 14.77 -3.79
CA GLU A 197 6.19 15.87 -3.20
C GLU A 197 7.03 15.32 -2.04
N ILE A 198 8.34 15.56 -2.09
CA ILE A 198 9.34 15.01 -1.16
C ILE A 198 9.84 16.05 -0.18
N LYS A 199 9.48 17.34 -0.35
CA LYS A 199 9.91 18.44 0.52
C LYS A 199 8.81 19.47 0.74
N GLY A 200 8.93 20.21 1.85
CA GLY A 200 8.07 21.35 2.15
C GLY A 200 6.71 20.97 2.73
N ILE A 201 5.78 21.93 2.76
CA ILE A 201 4.50 21.81 3.48
C ILE A 201 3.53 20.78 2.88
N CYS A 202 3.79 20.36 1.63
CA CYS A 202 3.00 19.36 0.92
C CYS A 202 3.71 18.00 0.85
N GLU A 203 4.77 17.78 1.64
CA GLU A 203 5.50 16.50 1.66
C GLU A 203 4.54 15.30 1.83
N GLY A 204 4.67 14.31 0.96
CA GLY A 204 3.80 13.13 0.86
C GLY A 204 2.60 13.29 -0.07
N LEU A 205 2.35 14.50 -0.61
CA LEU A 205 1.26 14.72 -1.57
C LEU A 205 1.55 14.00 -2.89
N THR A 206 0.62 13.14 -3.32
CA THR A 206 0.67 12.47 -4.62
C THR A 206 -0.02 13.32 -5.68
N LEU A 207 0.70 13.68 -6.74
CA LEU A 207 0.26 14.54 -7.83
C LEU A 207 0.20 13.73 -9.12
N MET A 208 -0.96 13.72 -9.79
CA MET A 208 -1.12 13.13 -11.11
C MET A 208 -1.23 14.23 -12.16
N ASP A 209 -0.35 14.21 -13.17
CA ASP A 209 -0.54 15.03 -14.36
C ASP A 209 -1.75 14.49 -15.16
N ARG A 210 -2.77 15.33 -15.26
CA ARG A 210 -4.02 15.02 -15.97
C ARG A 210 -3.93 15.29 -17.48
N GLY A 211 -2.77 15.74 -17.98
CA GLY A 211 -2.56 16.08 -19.39
C GLY A 211 -3.40 17.28 -19.85
N LEU A 212 -3.88 18.10 -18.91
CA LEU A 212 -4.75 19.25 -19.20
C LEU A 212 -3.98 20.46 -19.74
N LYS A 213 -2.64 20.42 -19.71
CA LYS A 213 -1.81 21.44 -20.36
C LYS A 213 -1.77 21.15 -21.85
N GLN A 214 -2.61 21.86 -22.62
CA GLN A 214 -2.26 22.13 -24.01
C GLN A 214 -0.96 22.92 -23.98
N SER A 215 0.12 22.37 -24.55
CA SER A 215 1.27 23.20 -24.85
C SER A 215 0.78 24.30 -25.79
N VAL A 216 0.81 25.54 -25.33
CA VAL A 216 0.95 26.65 -26.27
C VAL A 216 2.31 26.38 -26.89
N ALA A 217 2.32 25.79 -28.08
CA ALA A 217 3.54 25.62 -28.85
C ALA A 217 4.08 27.01 -29.15
N MET A 218 4.87 27.56 -28.23
CA MET A 218 5.72 28.71 -28.54
C MET A 218 6.67 28.20 -29.60
N HIS A 219 6.36 28.51 -30.85
CA HIS A 219 7.28 28.37 -31.96
C HIS A 219 8.47 29.25 -31.63
N PHE A 220 9.50 28.65 -31.05
CA PHE A 220 10.81 29.25 -30.98
C PHE A 220 11.39 29.15 -32.40
N THR A 221 11.10 30.13 -33.23
CA THR A 221 11.90 30.39 -34.44
C THR A 221 13.24 30.95 -33.95
N PRO A 222 14.36 30.22 -34.11
CA PRO A 222 15.67 30.79 -33.82
C PRO A 222 15.90 32.01 -34.73
N PRO A 223 16.52 33.09 -34.22
CA PRO A 223 16.81 34.27 -35.04
C PRO A 223 17.74 33.87 -36.20
N SER A 224 17.43 34.39 -37.39
CA SER A 224 18.26 34.18 -38.59
C SER A 224 19.70 34.64 -38.33
N PRO A 225 20.72 33.89 -38.77
CA PRO A 225 22.10 34.31 -38.63
C PRO A 225 22.32 35.64 -39.38
N PRO A 226 23.18 36.53 -38.86
CA PRO A 226 23.46 37.80 -39.51
C PRO A 226 24.04 37.57 -40.93
N PRO A 227 23.72 38.45 -41.89
CA PRO A 227 24.26 38.34 -43.24
C PRO A 227 25.79 38.39 -43.19
N ARG A 228 26.43 37.43 -43.87
CA ARG A 228 27.89 37.44 -44.04
C ARG A 228 28.25 38.66 -44.89
N GLY A 229 28.92 39.64 -44.29
CA GLY A 229 29.51 40.77 -45.01
C GLY A 229 30.55 40.25 -46.00
N GLY A 230 30.46 40.77 -47.24
CA GLY A 230 31.50 40.63 -48.26
C GLY A 230 32.60 41.67 -48.11
#